data_AF-A0A5J4PUA6-F1
#
_entry.id   AF-A0A5J4PUA6-F1
#
_cell.length_a   1.000
_cell.length_b   1.000
_cell.length_c   1.000
_cell.angle_alpha   90.00
_cell.angle_beta   90.00
_cell.angle_gamma   90.00
#
_symmetry.space_group_name_H-M   'P 1'
#
loop_
_entity.id
_entity.type
_entity.pdbx_description
1 polymer ?
#
loop_
_entity_poly.entity_id
_entity_poly.type
_entity_poly.pdbx_seq_one_letter_code
_entity_poly.pdbx_strand_id
1 'polypeptide(L)'
;EKYDPFPGLIRLLELKDNEMLRVVIKIIGSIINGGIKDNNSEHPYFESIISVNGGNKIFSLFQRKDVDDKIRNIAAISIGRLFKSQELPENMKQPIIDHLKSITSDQDEWTRQFYRNYVRV
;
A
#
# COMPACT_ATOMS: atom_id res chain seq x y z
N GLU A 1 -20.33 -15.47 -13.94
CA GLU A 1 -18.98 -14.85 -13.92
C GLU A 1 -18.64 -14.44 -12.50
N LYS A 2 -17.38 -14.59 -12.10
CA LYS A 2 -16.90 -14.09 -10.81
C LYS A 2 -16.56 -12.61 -10.98
N TYR A 3 -17.25 -11.73 -10.26
CA TYR A 3 -17.01 -10.29 -10.33
C TYR A 3 -15.61 -9.97 -9.78
N ASP A 4 -14.79 -9.33 -10.61
CA ASP A 4 -13.50 -8.77 -10.19
C ASP A 4 -13.71 -7.30 -9.78
N PRO A 5 -13.49 -6.93 -8.50
CA PRO A 5 -13.69 -5.56 -8.04
C PRO A 5 -12.57 -4.60 -8.49
N PHE A 6 -11.40 -5.09 -8.90
CA PHE A 6 -10.22 -4.26 -9.13
C PHE A 6 -10.34 -3.29 -10.31
N PRO A 7 -10.89 -3.64 -11.50
CA PRO A 7 -11.05 -2.67 -12.58
C PRO A 7 -11.78 -1.39 -12.14
N GLY A 8 -12.88 -1.55 -11.38
CA GLY A 8 -13.65 -0.43 -10.85
C GLY A 8 -12.90 0.37 -9.78
N LEU A 9 -12.33 -0.32 -8.79
CA LEU A 9 -11.59 0.33 -7.69
C LEU A 9 -10.35 1.07 -8.18
N ILE A 10 -9.60 0.49 -9.12
CA ILE A 10 -8.38 1.08 -9.68
C ILE A 10 -8.69 2.33 -10.50
N ARG A 11 -9.84 2.40 -11.20
CA ARG A 11 -10.30 3.62 -11.87
C ARG A 11 -10.56 4.77 -10.88
N LEU A 12 -11.03 4.47 -9.67
CA LEU A 12 -11.30 5.48 -8.65
C LEU A 12 -10.02 6.11 -8.05
N LEU A 13 -8.83 5.57 -8.34
CA LEU A 13 -7.56 6.19 -7.93
C LEU A 13 -7.22 7.46 -8.73
N GLU A 14 -7.94 7.74 -9.82
CA GLU A 14 -7.76 8.94 -10.65
C GLU A 14 -8.59 10.14 -10.16
N LEU A 15 -9.34 9.98 -9.07
CA LEU A 15 -10.08 11.06 -8.45
C LEU A 15 -9.13 12.18 -7.97
N LYS A 16 -9.64 13.41 -7.98
CA LYS A 16 -8.91 14.58 -7.45
C LYS A 16 -9.19 14.84 -5.96
N ASP A 17 -10.31 14.34 -5.46
CA ASP A 17 -10.71 14.51 -4.07
C ASP A 17 -9.90 13.59 -3.15
N ASN A 18 -9.10 14.19 -2.27
CA ASN A 18 -8.22 13.45 -1.36
C ASN A 18 -8.97 12.61 -0.33
N GLU A 19 -10.14 13.03 0.14
CA GLU A 19 -10.93 12.25 1.10
C GLU A 19 -11.48 10.99 0.42
N MET A 20 -12.00 11.12 -0.80
CA MET A 20 -12.43 9.99 -1.62
C MET A 20 -11.25 9.06 -1.95
N LEU A 21 -10.10 9.60 -2.36
CA LEU A 21 -8.89 8.80 -2.59
C LEU A 21 -8.48 8.02 -1.34
N ARG A 22 -8.53 8.66 -0.16
CA ARG A 22 -8.22 8.01 1.11
C ARG A 22 -9.14 6.83 1.39
N VAL A 23 -10.43 6.95 1.09
CA VAL A 23 -11.38 5.85 1.22
C VAL A 23 -11.07 4.73 0.22
N VAL A 24 -10.86 5.06 -1.04
CA VAL A 24 -10.59 4.07 -2.10
C VAL A 24 -9.31 3.29 -1.83
N ILE A 25 -8.21 3.97 -1.51
CA ILE A 25 -6.93 3.29 -1.25
C ILE A 25 -6.98 2.43 0.01
N LYS A 26 -7.77 2.82 1.02
CA LYS A 26 -8.04 1.99 2.20
C LYS A 26 -8.78 0.71 1.81
N ILE A 27 -9.82 0.80 0.98
CA ILE A 27 -10.56 -0.37 0.49
C ILE A 27 -9.61 -1.33 -0.24
N ILE A 28 -8.83 -0.82 -1.19
CA ILE A 28 -7.85 -1.61 -1.94
C ILE A 28 -6.83 -2.26 -1.00
N GLY A 29 -6.24 -1.48 -0.09
CA GLY A 29 -5.26 -1.97 0.88
C GLY A 29 -5.82 -3.02 1.84
N SER A 30 -7.08 -2.87 2.27
CA SER A 30 -7.79 -3.86 3.10
C SER A 30 -8.05 -5.17 2.34
N ILE A 31 -8.47 -5.10 1.08
CA ILE A 31 -8.66 -6.28 0.23
C ILE A 31 -7.33 -7.01 0.03
N ILE A 32 -6.27 -6.28 -0.32
CA ILE A 32 -4.92 -6.85 -0.46
C ILE A 32 -4.50 -7.51 0.86
N ASN A 33 -4.63 -6.81 1.99
CA ASN A 33 -4.28 -7.37 3.30
C ASN A 33 -5.05 -8.66 3.64
N GLY A 34 -6.36 -8.70 3.35
CA GLY A 34 -7.19 -9.88 3.58
C GLY A 34 -6.87 -11.07 2.69
N GLY A 35 -6.15 -10.85 1.57
CA GLY A 35 -5.68 -11.91 0.67
C GLY A 35 -4.38 -12.57 1.12
N ILE A 36 -3.69 -12.07 2.15
CA ILE A 36 -2.41 -12.62 2.60
C ILE A 36 -2.66 -13.96 3.31
N LYS A 37 -2.11 -15.04 2.76
CA LYS A 37 -2.16 -16.40 3.36
C LYS A 37 -0.85 -16.73 4.09
N ASP A 38 0.20 -17.02 3.33
CA ASP A 38 1.55 -17.31 3.83
C ASP A 38 2.59 -16.43 3.12
N ASN A 39 3.86 -16.50 3.54
CA ASN A 39 4.91 -15.62 3.02
C ASN A 39 5.49 -16.06 1.65
N ASN A 40 5.26 -17.29 1.23
CA ASN A 40 5.94 -17.88 0.07
C ASN A 40 5.02 -18.00 -1.15
N SER A 41 3.71 -17.94 -0.94
CA SER A 41 2.70 -17.97 -1.99
C SER A 41 2.52 -16.63 -2.66
N GLU A 42 2.26 -16.68 -3.97
CA GLU A 42 1.77 -15.54 -4.72
C GLU A 42 0.51 -14.92 -4.10
N HIS A 43 0.42 -13.60 -4.16
CA HIS A 43 -0.75 -12.89 -3.69
C HIS A 43 -1.98 -13.31 -4.53
N PRO A 44 -3.10 -13.73 -3.95
CA PRO A 44 -4.25 -14.25 -4.71
C PRO A 44 -4.92 -13.21 -5.63
N TYR A 45 -4.57 -11.93 -5.46
CA TYR A 45 -5.04 -10.81 -6.27
C TYR A 45 -3.94 -10.21 -7.15
N PHE A 46 -2.75 -10.81 -7.22
CA PHE A 46 -1.64 -10.30 -8.01
C PHE A 46 -2.06 -10.10 -9.47
N GLU A 47 -2.45 -11.18 -10.15
CA GLU A 47 -2.83 -11.15 -11.56
C GLU A 47 -4.01 -10.21 -11.85
N SER A 48 -5.06 -10.25 -11.02
CA SER A 48 -6.21 -9.35 -11.15
C SER A 48 -5.84 -7.87 -11.07
N ILE A 49 -4.89 -7.49 -10.21
CA ILE A 49 -4.47 -6.10 -10.05
C ILE A 49 -3.49 -5.71 -11.17
N ILE A 50 -2.56 -6.57 -11.54
CA ILE A 50 -1.54 -6.29 -12.56
C ILE A 50 -2.18 -6.19 -13.96
N SER A 51 -3.10 -7.08 -14.30
CA SER A 51 -3.79 -7.10 -15.61
C SER A 51 -4.56 -5.81 -15.93
N VAL A 52 -4.99 -5.06 -14.90
CA VAL A 52 -5.68 -3.76 -15.05
C VAL A 52 -4.76 -2.55 -14.84
N ASN A 53 -3.45 -2.76 -14.93
CA ASN A 53 -2.43 -1.73 -14.68
C ASN A 53 -2.50 -1.15 -13.25
N GLY A 54 -3.04 -1.91 -12.29
CA GLY A 54 -3.30 -1.46 -10.94
C GLY A 54 -2.04 -1.19 -10.13
N GLY A 55 -0.98 -2.01 -10.31
CA GLY A 55 0.31 -1.77 -9.66
C GLY A 55 0.89 -0.40 -10.00
N ASN A 56 0.91 -0.04 -11.29
CA ASN A 56 1.37 1.28 -11.74
C ASN A 56 0.49 2.42 -11.22
N LYS A 57 -0.85 2.27 -11.21
CA LYS A 57 -1.75 3.31 -10.72
C LYS A 57 -1.61 3.55 -9.21
N ILE A 58 -1.43 2.48 -8.42
CA ILE A 58 -1.13 2.61 -6.98
C ILE A 58 0.23 3.29 -6.79
N PHE A 59 1.22 2.97 -7.62
CA PHE A 59 2.54 3.60 -7.56
C PHE A 59 2.50 5.08 -7.95
N SER A 60 1.74 5.44 -8.99
CA SER A 60 1.52 6.84 -9.36
C SER A 60 0.84 7.63 -8.24
N LEU A 61 -0.13 7.04 -7.53
CA LEU A 61 -0.73 7.65 -6.34
C LEU A 61 0.30 7.86 -5.22
N PHE A 62 1.18 6.88 -4.98
CA PHE A 62 2.27 7.01 -4.03
C PHE A 62 3.21 8.19 -4.35
N GLN A 63 3.49 8.44 -5.62
CA GLN A 63 4.38 9.52 -6.07
C GLN A 63 3.74 10.92 -6.07
N ARG A 64 2.42 11.02 -5.88
CA ARG A 64 1.73 12.31 -5.87
C ARG A 64 2.17 13.16 -4.68
N LYS A 65 2.45 14.44 -4.96
CA LYS A 65 2.84 15.43 -3.94
C LYS A 65 1.64 16.06 -3.23
N ASP A 66 0.46 15.97 -3.84
CA ASP A 66 -0.77 16.58 -3.37
C ASP A 66 -1.63 15.65 -2.49
N VAL A 67 -1.17 14.41 -2.24
CA VAL A 67 -1.83 13.45 -1.33
C VAL A 67 -1.18 13.46 0.05
N ASP A 68 -1.99 13.20 1.07
CA ASP A 68 -1.52 13.11 2.45
C ASP A 68 -0.66 11.86 2.70
N ASP A 69 0.08 11.87 3.82
CA ASP A 69 0.99 10.78 4.19
C ASP A 69 0.25 9.47 4.46
N LYS A 70 -1.01 9.50 4.90
CA LYS A 70 -1.78 8.26 5.12
C LYS A 70 -2.06 7.57 3.79
N ILE A 71 -2.46 8.31 2.76
CA ILE A 71 -2.63 7.78 1.39
C ILE A 71 -1.32 7.18 0.89
N ARG A 72 -0.21 7.93 1.04
CA ARG A 72 1.12 7.50 0.59
C ARG A 72 1.58 6.21 1.30
N ASN A 73 1.41 6.15 2.62
CA ASN A 73 1.76 4.98 3.43
C ASN A 73 0.95 3.76 3.03
N ILE A 74 -0.37 3.90 2.87
CA ILE A 74 -1.23 2.79 2.47
C ILE A 74 -0.88 2.30 1.06
N ALA A 75 -0.60 3.21 0.12
CA ALA A 75 -0.19 2.85 -1.24
C ALA A 75 1.13 2.06 -1.24
N ALA A 76 2.15 2.52 -0.51
CA ALA A 76 3.44 1.83 -0.40
C ALA A 76 3.29 0.44 0.24
N ILE A 77 2.54 0.33 1.34
CA ILE A 77 2.26 -0.94 2.02
C ILE A 77 1.50 -1.89 1.10
N SER A 78 0.53 -1.38 0.33
CA SER A 78 -0.25 -2.17 -0.62
C SER A 78 0.63 -2.77 -1.71
N ILE A 79 1.56 -1.98 -2.27
CA ILE A 79 2.55 -2.46 -3.25
C ILE A 79 3.45 -3.52 -2.63
N GLY A 80 4.04 -3.26 -1.46
CA GLY A 80 4.92 -4.23 -0.79
C GLY A 80 4.24 -5.58 -0.53
N ARG A 81 2.96 -5.55 -0.13
CA ARG A 81 2.15 -6.76 0.09
C ARG A 81 1.78 -7.47 -1.21
N LEU A 82 1.45 -6.71 -2.26
CA LEU A 82 1.10 -7.26 -3.57
C LEU A 82 2.29 -8.01 -4.18
N PHE A 83 3.49 -7.44 -4.10
CA PHE A 83 4.72 -8.01 -4.63
C PHE A 83 5.49 -8.86 -3.59
N LYS A 84 4.85 -9.31 -2.50
CA LYS A 84 5.55 -10.01 -1.39
C LYS A 84 6.39 -11.23 -1.83
N SER A 85 6.00 -11.90 -2.91
CA SER A 85 6.64 -13.10 -3.47
C SER A 85 7.04 -12.90 -4.94
N GLN A 86 7.07 -11.65 -5.41
CA GLN A 86 7.38 -11.27 -6.78
C GLN A 86 8.45 -10.18 -6.73
N GLU A 87 9.30 -10.09 -7.75
CA GLU A 87 10.24 -8.98 -7.81
C GLU A 87 9.49 -7.66 -8.07
N LEU A 88 9.79 -6.64 -7.26
CA LEU A 88 9.30 -5.30 -7.53
C LEU A 88 9.92 -4.77 -8.82
N PRO A 89 9.14 -4.09 -9.69
CA PRO A 89 9.70 -3.41 -10.86
C PRO A 89 10.82 -2.44 -10.45
N GLU A 90 11.89 -2.40 -11.23
CA GLU A 90 13.10 -1.63 -10.90
C GLU A 90 12.83 -0.15 -10.59
N ASN A 91 11.89 0.47 -11.31
CA ASN A 91 11.48 1.86 -11.09
C ASN A 91 10.69 2.08 -9.78
N MET A 92 10.13 1.02 -9.19
CA MET A 92 9.35 1.06 -7.94
C MET A 92 10.16 0.62 -6.72
N LYS A 93 11.15 -0.25 -6.93
CA LYS A 93 11.88 -0.96 -5.89
C LYS A 93 12.50 -0.01 -4.86
N GLN A 94 13.36 0.90 -5.29
CA GLN A 94 14.05 1.82 -4.37
C GLN A 94 13.08 2.77 -3.65
N PRO A 95 12.17 3.50 -4.33
CA PRO A 95 11.24 4.41 -3.65
C PRO A 95 10.33 3.73 -2.62
N ILE A 96 9.86 2.51 -2.94
CA ILE A 96 8.97 1.76 -2.03
C ILE A 96 9.75 1.24 -0.83
N ILE A 97 10.93 0.63 -1.03
CA ILE A 97 11.74 0.11 0.06
C ILE A 97 12.16 1.22 1.03
N ASP A 98 12.59 2.36 0.51
CA ASP A 98 13.02 3.49 1.35
C ASP A 98 11.86 4.05 2.16
N HIS A 99 10.69 4.22 1.54
CA HIS A 99 9.50 4.70 2.24
C HIS A 99 9.04 3.72 3.32
N LEU A 100 9.01 2.41 3.01
CA LEU A 100 8.63 1.37 3.97
C LEU A 100 9.60 1.34 5.16
N LYS A 101 10.91 1.49 4.93
CA LYS A 101 11.90 1.59 6.01
C LYS A 101 11.66 2.82 6.89
N SER A 102 11.41 3.99 6.29
CA SER A 102 11.13 5.23 7.01
C SER A 102 9.95 5.05 7.97
N ILE A 103 8.80 4.58 7.46
CA ILE A 103 7.60 4.46 8.30
C ILE A 103 7.75 3.42 9.42
N THR A 104 8.55 2.36 9.21
CA THR A 104 8.83 1.37 10.27
C THR A 104 9.73 1.93 11.35
N SER A 105 10.74 2.72 10.98
CA SER A 105 11.66 3.35 11.93
C SER A 105 10.95 4.41 12.77
N ASP A 106 10.08 5.21 12.15
CA ASP A 106 9.25 6.21 12.84
C ASP A 106 8.29 5.55 13.85
N GLN A 107 7.69 4.41 13.49
CA GLN A 107 6.82 3.65 14.38
C GLN A 107 7.57 3.07 15.58
N ASP A 108 8.78 2.57 15.36
CA ASP A 108 9.65 2.07 16.43
C ASP A 108 10.05 3.19 17.41
N GLU A 109 10.38 4.37 16.89
CA GLU A 109 10.71 5.54 17.71
C GLU A 109 9.50 6.01 18.54
N TRP A 110 8.32 6.15 17.91
CA TRP A 110 7.09 6.51 18.61
C TRP A 110 6.77 5.50 19.72
N THR A 111 6.91 4.20 19.42
CA THR A 111 6.69 3.12 20.39
C THR A 111 7.66 3.25 21.57
N ARG A 112 8.96 3.43 21.30
CA ARG A 112 9.98 3.63 22.34
C ARG A 112 9.70 4.86 23.20
N GLN A 113 9.31 5.99 22.60
CA GLN A 113 9.01 7.22 23.33
C GLN A 113 7.75 7.08 24.19
N PHE A 114 6.72 6.40 23.68
CA PHE A 114 5.52 6.07 24.44
C PHE A 114 5.86 5.23 25.68
N TYR A 115 6.64 4.17 25.53
CA TYR A 115 7.10 3.37 26.66
C TYR A 115 7.90 4.21 27.68
N ARG A 116 8.85 5.05 27.23
CA ARG A 116 9.63 5.93 28.12
C ARG A 116 8.77 6.93 28.90
N ASN A 117 7.74 7.47 28.27
CA ASN A 117 6.89 8.51 28.87
C ASN A 117 5.83 7.96 29.82
N TYR A 118 5.30 6.77 29.54
CA TYR A 118 4.14 6.21 30.26
C TYR A 118 4.47 4.98 31.12
N VAL A 119 5.63 4.35 30.91
CA VAL A 119 6.13 3.24 31.72
C VAL A 119 7.47 3.66 32.31
N ARG A 120 7.44 4.56 33.31
CA ARG A 120 8.61 4.83 34.16
C ARG A 120 8.89 3.59 35.02
N VAL A 121 10.06 2.97 34.83
CA VAL A 121 10.73 2.16 35.85
C VAL A 121 11.59 3.09 36.70
#